data_AF-A0A443YET3-F1
#
_entry.id   AF-A0A443YET3-F1
#
_cell.length_a   1.000
_cell.length_b   1.000
_cell.length_c   1.000
_cell.angle_alpha   90.00
_cell.angle_beta   90.00
_cell.angle_gamma   90.00
#
_symmetry.space_group_name_H-M   'P 1'
#
loop_
_entity.id
_entity.type
_entity.pdbx_description
1 polymer ?
#
loop_
_entity_poly.entity_id
_entity_poly.type
_entity_poly.pdbx_seq_one_letter_code
_entity_poly.pdbx_strand_id
1 'polypeptide(L)'
;MIVARLPKGARVIIYGAGGRGRLLELTLEDRRPDVTVLGYSDTFKRGRYGSSPIFPPEELSGDFDYLIVASAYADKIITDLPEAVLPKVLSYDPVTPPFDPKGIAEGSIAIASTRSSQAMLMNFFNLSMFGPKTQFSVVHLDPVWTLSLWNAHLQGLVAEGRVRHHEAATPDEFEGVYLPEYGNEHVLRFFNSTPLAAVPLCNAGLRSRLRNTMLGLRGRFSRLSVVEFGSICTVTGGNFSTLAIAEMLSSGDSFVTVNLDAGSIQSVQSVCREHSLVDYYCGTSGGFIEERLAGMGTIHFACLLHQPCSEASVASEFEVIERHIPKGGRVLFAHTNRHAALPALEQLLAEKEFETLYRDNAGWMLERQ
;
A
#
# COMPACT_ATOMS: atom_id res chain seq x y z
N MET A 1 21.69 6.91 -2.10
CA MET A 1 22.02 5.50 -1.77
C MET A 1 23.24 5.45 -0.88
N ILE A 2 23.10 4.99 0.36
CA ILE A 2 24.19 4.90 1.34
C ILE A 2 25.24 3.83 0.94
N VAL A 3 24.78 2.73 0.32
CA VAL A 3 25.60 1.60 -0.14
C VAL A 3 26.72 2.02 -1.11
N ALA A 4 26.44 2.94 -2.02
CA ALA A 4 27.43 3.42 -3.00
C ALA A 4 28.52 4.31 -2.38
N ARG A 5 28.30 4.84 -1.17
CA ARG A 5 29.22 5.77 -0.49
C ARG A 5 30.13 5.08 0.52
N LEU A 6 29.94 3.79 0.79
CA LEU A 6 30.82 3.04 1.70
C LEU A 6 32.25 2.99 1.12
N PRO A 7 33.30 3.21 1.93
CA PRO A 7 34.68 3.02 1.52
C PRO A 7 34.95 1.61 0.98
N LYS A 8 35.98 1.47 0.15
CA LYS A 8 36.39 0.16 -0.36
C LYS A 8 36.90 -0.71 0.80
N GLY A 9 36.45 -1.96 0.89
CA GLY A 9 36.91 -2.87 1.96
C GLY A 9 36.23 -2.66 3.31
N ALA A 10 35.16 -1.84 3.37
CA ALA A 10 34.54 -1.50 4.65
C ALA A 10 34.01 -2.74 5.39
N ARG A 11 34.22 -2.77 6.71
CA ARG A 11 33.67 -3.78 7.62
C ARG A 11 32.45 -3.20 8.33
N VAL A 12 31.28 -3.80 8.12
CA VAL A 12 30.01 -3.22 8.59
C VAL A 12 29.25 -4.17 9.50
N ILE A 13 28.50 -3.58 10.44
CA ILE A 13 27.45 -4.25 11.21
C ILE A 13 26.10 -3.71 10.72
N ILE A 14 25.11 -4.58 10.59
CA ILE A 14 23.74 -4.18 10.22
C ILE A 14 22.86 -4.17 11.47
N TYR A 15 22.34 -3.00 11.87
CA TYR A 15 21.37 -2.91 12.96
C TYR A 15 19.97 -3.21 12.44
N GLY A 16 19.35 -4.27 12.94
CA GLY A 16 18.01 -4.75 12.57
C GLY A 16 18.07 -6.14 11.93
N ALA A 17 18.09 -7.18 12.75
CA ALA A 17 18.14 -8.58 12.31
C ALA A 17 16.76 -9.09 11.83
N GLY A 18 16.19 -8.43 10.81
CA GLY A 18 14.91 -8.75 10.20
C GLY A 18 14.94 -8.58 8.69
N GLY A 19 13.76 -8.45 8.07
CA GLY A 19 13.64 -8.35 6.60
C GLY A 19 14.50 -7.24 6.00
N ARG A 20 14.48 -6.04 6.57
CA ARG A 20 15.26 -4.88 6.10
C ARG A 20 16.78 -5.05 6.24
N GLY A 21 17.24 -5.69 7.32
CA GLY A 21 18.67 -5.96 7.49
C GLY A 21 19.16 -7.04 6.54
N ARG A 22 18.40 -8.13 6.39
CA ARG A 22 18.73 -9.21 5.43
C ARG A 22 18.84 -8.71 4.02
N LEU A 23 17.95 -7.80 3.67
CA LEU A 23 17.91 -7.15 2.40
C LEU A 23 19.17 -6.33 2.09
N LEU A 24 19.61 -5.56 3.08
CA LEU A 24 20.83 -4.77 3.00
C LEU A 24 22.05 -5.70 2.86
N GLU A 25 22.12 -6.78 3.63
CA GLU A 25 23.18 -7.79 3.52
C GLU A 25 23.27 -8.34 2.09
N LEU A 26 22.15 -8.80 1.52
CA LEU A 26 22.09 -9.29 0.14
C LEU A 26 22.51 -8.22 -0.88
N THR A 27 22.11 -6.96 -0.67
CA THR A 27 22.47 -5.85 -1.55
C THR A 27 23.97 -5.53 -1.50
N LEU A 28 24.59 -5.65 -0.31
CA LEU A 28 26.03 -5.46 -0.12
C LEU A 28 26.80 -6.62 -0.74
N GLU A 29 26.39 -7.86 -0.49
CA GLU A 29 27.00 -9.06 -1.08
C GLU A 29 27.05 -8.98 -2.62
N ASP A 30 25.96 -8.52 -3.23
CA ASP A 30 25.84 -8.40 -4.69
C ASP A 30 26.62 -7.20 -5.26
N ARG A 31 26.37 -5.99 -4.74
CA ARG A 31 26.88 -4.75 -5.37
C ARG A 31 28.21 -4.27 -4.83
N ARG A 32 28.59 -4.71 -3.64
CA ARG A 32 29.78 -4.28 -2.90
C ARG A 32 30.43 -5.50 -2.25
N PRO A 33 30.86 -6.50 -3.04
CA PRO A 33 31.50 -7.71 -2.50
C PRO A 33 32.81 -7.42 -1.76
N ASP A 34 33.37 -6.21 -1.91
CA ASP A 34 34.49 -5.72 -1.12
C ASP A 34 34.10 -5.34 0.32
N VAL A 35 32.82 -5.10 0.60
CA VAL A 35 32.30 -4.79 1.93
C VAL A 35 32.04 -6.08 2.70
N THR A 36 32.58 -6.19 3.90
CA THR A 36 32.41 -7.35 4.77
C THR A 36 31.31 -7.09 5.79
N VAL A 37 30.22 -7.87 5.75
CA VAL A 37 29.20 -7.86 6.81
C VAL A 37 29.68 -8.74 7.95
N LEU A 38 30.06 -8.13 9.07
CA LEU A 38 30.58 -8.84 10.24
C LEU A 38 29.49 -9.54 11.04
N GLY A 39 28.25 -9.05 10.94
CA GLY A 39 27.10 -9.55 11.65
C GLY A 39 25.98 -8.53 11.76
N TYR A 40 25.03 -8.86 12.62
CA TYR A 40 23.88 -8.04 12.91
C TYR A 40 23.98 -7.44 14.32
N SER A 41 23.28 -6.33 14.55
CA SER A 41 22.95 -5.87 15.89
C SER A 41 21.44 -5.73 16.03
N ASP A 42 20.89 -6.09 17.19
CA ASP A 42 19.45 -6.02 17.41
C ASP A 42 19.12 -5.88 18.90
N THR A 43 18.18 -4.99 19.25
CA THR A 43 17.76 -4.80 20.64
C THR A 43 17.09 -6.04 21.21
N PHE A 44 16.32 -6.77 20.40
CA PHE A 44 15.43 -7.86 20.85
C PHE A 44 15.97 -9.25 20.52
N LYS A 45 16.73 -9.38 19.43
CA LYS A 45 17.25 -10.68 18.98
C LYS A 45 18.67 -10.91 19.50
N ARG A 46 19.02 -12.18 19.71
CA ARG A 46 20.33 -12.65 20.18
C ARG A 46 20.68 -13.94 19.44
N GLY A 47 21.95 -14.33 19.46
CA GLY A 47 22.43 -15.57 18.84
C GLY A 47 22.89 -15.35 17.40
N ARG A 48 22.25 -16.00 16.43
CA ARG A 48 22.62 -15.91 14.99
C ARG A 48 21.40 -15.64 14.13
N TYR A 49 21.60 -14.89 13.06
CA TYR A 49 20.64 -14.72 11.97
C TYR A 49 21.24 -15.38 10.72
N GLY A 50 20.81 -16.60 10.42
CA GLY A 50 21.53 -17.46 9.48
C GLY A 50 22.91 -17.85 10.03
N SER A 51 23.96 -17.61 9.25
CA SER A 51 25.35 -17.80 9.68
C SER A 51 25.94 -16.60 10.43
N SER A 52 25.32 -15.43 10.34
CA SER A 52 25.85 -14.18 10.89
C SER A 52 25.51 -14.04 12.38
N PRO A 53 26.47 -13.65 13.26
CA PRO A 53 26.19 -13.42 14.67
C PRO A 53 25.30 -12.18 14.87
N ILE A 54 24.51 -12.15 15.95
CA ILE A 54 23.71 -11.01 16.38
C ILE A 54 24.28 -10.48 17.70
N PHE A 55 24.83 -9.26 17.66
CA PHE A 55 25.40 -8.56 18.79
C PHE A 55 24.37 -7.66 19.47
N PRO A 56 24.23 -7.71 20.81
CA PRO A 56 23.52 -6.68 21.54
C PRO A 56 24.14 -5.28 21.27
N PRO A 57 23.34 -4.21 21.17
CA PRO A 57 23.87 -2.86 20.96
C PRO A 57 24.94 -2.43 21.97
N GLU A 58 24.79 -2.86 23.22
CA GLU A 58 25.71 -2.63 24.33
C GLU A 58 27.05 -3.37 24.20
N GLU A 59 27.12 -4.42 23.39
CA GLU A 59 28.34 -5.22 23.15
C GLU A 59 29.09 -4.82 21.87
N LEU A 60 28.63 -3.77 21.18
CA LEU A 60 29.29 -3.26 19.97
C LEU A 60 30.64 -2.64 20.31
N SER A 61 31.67 -3.48 20.40
CA SER A 61 33.07 -3.09 20.51
C SER A 61 33.57 -2.66 19.13
N GLY A 62 34.17 -1.46 19.06
CA GLY A 62 34.35 -0.66 17.84
C GLY A 62 35.27 -1.21 16.74
N ASP A 63 35.48 -2.52 16.62
CA ASP A 63 36.20 -3.16 15.52
C ASP A 63 35.32 -3.36 14.27
N PHE A 64 34.71 -2.27 13.84
CA PHE A 64 33.98 -2.13 12.58
C PHE A 64 34.07 -0.68 12.10
N ASP A 65 33.94 -0.48 10.79
CA ASP A 65 34.01 0.85 10.17
C ASP A 65 32.66 1.57 10.26
N TYR A 66 31.56 0.85 9.98
CA TYR A 66 30.21 1.43 10.00
C TYR A 66 29.16 0.53 10.66
N LEU A 67 28.22 1.16 11.37
CA LEU A 67 26.96 0.55 11.79
C LEU A 67 25.86 1.07 10.87
N ILE A 68 25.22 0.20 10.10
CA ILE A 68 24.15 0.58 9.18
C ILE A 68 22.80 0.21 9.79
N VAL A 69 21.98 1.21 10.13
CA VAL A 69 20.68 1.02 10.77
C VAL A 69 19.61 0.75 9.73
N ALA A 70 19.16 -0.50 9.63
CA ALA A 70 18.17 -0.99 8.67
C ALA A 70 16.82 -1.29 9.36
N SER A 71 16.14 -0.26 9.86
CA SER A 71 14.93 -0.40 10.68
C SER A 71 13.90 0.71 10.38
N ALA A 72 12.60 0.39 10.56
CA ALA A 72 11.54 1.40 10.56
C ALA A 72 11.64 2.38 11.74
N TYR A 73 12.37 2.00 12.79
CA TYR A 73 12.56 2.80 14.00
C TYR A 73 13.98 3.40 14.05
N ALA A 74 14.56 3.74 12.90
CA ALA A 74 15.96 4.16 12.80
C ALA A 74 16.27 5.34 13.74
N ASP A 75 15.42 6.36 13.80
CA ASP A 75 15.64 7.55 14.63
C ASP A 75 15.76 7.19 16.12
N LYS A 76 14.83 6.37 16.63
CA LYS A 76 14.85 5.90 18.02
C LYS A 76 16.08 5.05 18.31
N ILE A 77 16.44 4.16 17.38
CA ILE A 77 17.63 3.33 17.53
C ILE A 77 18.87 4.20 17.63
N ILE A 78 18.99 5.21 16.77
CA ILE A 78 20.16 6.11 16.75
C ILE A 78 20.27 6.89 18.06
N THR A 79 19.15 7.36 18.63
CA THR A 79 19.16 8.05 19.92
C THR A 79 19.56 7.17 21.10
N ASP A 80 19.30 5.85 21.01
CA ASP A 80 19.58 4.89 22.08
C ASP A 80 20.97 4.23 21.94
N LEU A 81 21.71 4.50 20.85
CA LEU A 81 23.03 3.93 20.61
C LEU A 81 24.10 4.57 21.52
N PRO A 82 25.12 3.80 21.95
CA PRO A 82 26.25 4.33 22.70
C PRO A 82 26.96 5.46 21.94
N GLU A 83 27.34 6.54 22.65
CA GLU A 83 27.97 7.74 22.05
C GLU A 83 29.21 7.41 21.22
N ALA A 84 30.01 6.43 21.66
CA ALA A 84 31.20 5.96 20.96
C ALA A 84 30.91 5.34 19.57
N VAL A 85 29.68 4.90 19.32
CA VAL A 85 29.26 4.28 18.05
C VAL A 85 28.71 5.32 17.07
N LEU A 86 28.10 6.41 17.56
CA LEU A 86 27.40 7.42 16.76
C LEU A 86 28.19 7.96 15.55
N PRO A 87 29.51 8.25 15.65
CA PRO A 87 30.29 8.74 14.50
C PRO A 87 30.38 7.74 13.34
N LYS A 88 30.07 6.46 13.57
CA LYS A 88 30.12 5.37 12.61
C LYS A 88 28.73 4.99 12.05
N VAL A 89 27.67 5.69 12.47
CA VAL A 89 26.29 5.30 12.16
C VAL A 89 25.84 5.84 10.81
N LEU A 90 25.24 4.96 10.01
CA LEU A 90 24.60 5.28 8.74
C LEU A 90 23.14 4.80 8.79
N SER A 91 22.18 5.67 8.50
CA SER A 91 20.77 5.26 8.42
C SER A 91 20.43 4.68 7.04
N TYR A 92 20.00 3.42 7.00
CA TYR A 92 19.49 2.77 5.81
C TYR A 92 17.97 2.65 5.90
N ASP A 93 17.29 3.53 5.15
CA ASP A 93 15.87 3.38 4.88
C ASP A 93 15.71 2.64 3.54
N PRO A 94 15.44 1.33 3.54
CA PRO A 94 15.03 0.67 2.33
C PRO A 94 13.65 1.22 2.00
N VAL A 95 13.59 2.04 0.96
CA VAL A 95 12.37 2.14 0.16
C VAL A 95 12.18 0.77 -0.51
N THR A 96 11.65 -0.18 0.28
CA THR A 96 11.15 -1.52 -0.08
C THR A 96 12.22 -2.59 -0.43
N PRO A 97 12.00 -3.91 -0.17
CA PRO A 97 12.98 -4.94 -0.47
C PRO A 97 13.32 -5.14 -1.97
N PRO A 98 14.61 -5.19 -2.42
CA PRO A 98 14.99 -5.84 -3.65
C PRO A 98 14.43 -7.24 -3.75
N PHE A 99 13.76 -7.44 -4.87
CA PHE A 99 13.35 -8.70 -5.43
C PHE A 99 14.59 -9.56 -5.75
N ASP A 100 14.60 -10.84 -5.36
CA ASP A 100 15.69 -11.77 -5.67
C ASP A 100 15.46 -12.41 -7.05
N PRO A 101 16.25 -12.06 -8.09
CA PRO A 101 16.04 -12.58 -9.43
C PRO A 101 16.57 -14.00 -9.62
N LYS A 102 17.26 -14.62 -8.63
CA LYS A 102 17.92 -15.93 -8.78
C LYS A 102 16.97 -17.09 -9.07
N GLY A 103 15.65 -16.90 -8.93
CA GLY A 103 14.62 -17.86 -9.31
C GLY A 103 14.04 -17.66 -10.72
N ILE A 104 14.39 -16.58 -11.42
CA ILE A 104 13.89 -16.28 -12.77
C ILE A 104 14.92 -16.81 -13.76
N ALA A 105 14.54 -17.85 -14.51
CA ALA A 105 15.39 -18.40 -15.56
C ALA A 105 15.82 -17.29 -16.55
N GLU A 106 17.05 -17.37 -17.07
CA GLU A 106 17.52 -16.49 -18.14
C GLU A 106 16.48 -16.46 -19.28
N GLY A 107 15.84 -15.31 -19.51
CA GLY A 107 14.70 -15.22 -20.42
C GLY A 107 14.01 -13.86 -20.41
N SER A 108 12.76 -13.83 -20.88
CA SER A 108 11.89 -12.66 -20.88
C SER A 108 11.18 -12.50 -19.55
N ILE A 109 11.27 -11.30 -18.97
CA ILE A 109 10.63 -10.94 -17.70
C ILE A 109 9.53 -9.94 -18.01
N ALA A 110 8.29 -10.27 -17.66
CA ALA A 110 7.18 -9.35 -17.82
C ALA A 110 6.88 -8.63 -16.50
N ILE A 111 6.70 -7.31 -16.53
CA ILE A 111 6.53 -6.44 -15.36
C ILE A 111 5.31 -5.56 -15.62
N ALA A 112 4.32 -5.55 -14.73
CA ALA A 112 3.19 -4.62 -14.79
C ALA A 112 3.29 -3.59 -13.65
N SER A 113 3.13 -2.29 -13.92
CA SER A 113 3.24 -1.25 -12.89
C SER A 113 2.36 0.02 -13.10
N THR A 114 2.07 0.74 -12.00
CA THR A 114 1.26 1.99 -11.96
C THR A 114 2.09 3.24 -11.60
N ARG A 115 1.50 4.46 -11.64
CA ARG A 115 2.18 5.77 -11.46
C ARG A 115 3.24 5.87 -10.35
N SER A 116 3.06 5.17 -9.23
CA SER A 116 3.95 5.21 -8.05
C SER A 116 5.29 4.49 -8.23
N SER A 117 5.56 3.94 -9.42
CA SER A 117 6.58 2.91 -9.61
C SER A 117 7.78 3.29 -10.47
N GLN A 118 8.03 4.57 -10.76
CA GLN A 118 9.26 4.95 -11.49
C GLN A 118 10.52 4.72 -10.64
N ALA A 119 10.46 5.12 -9.35
CA ALA A 119 11.46 4.75 -8.35
C ALA A 119 11.44 3.24 -8.06
N MET A 120 10.29 2.58 -8.23
CA MET A 120 10.12 1.14 -8.01
C MET A 120 10.73 0.31 -9.16
N LEU A 121 10.59 0.67 -10.43
CA LEU A 121 11.28 0.01 -11.55
C LEU A 121 12.80 0.08 -11.38
N MET A 122 13.30 1.21 -10.89
CA MET A 122 14.72 1.42 -10.58
C MET A 122 15.17 0.71 -9.29
N ASN A 123 14.33 0.67 -8.23
CA ASN A 123 14.69 0.12 -6.92
C ASN A 123 14.34 -1.37 -6.74
N PHE A 124 13.19 -1.85 -7.22
CA PHE A 124 12.75 -3.25 -7.11
C PHE A 124 13.53 -4.16 -8.04
N PHE A 125 13.68 -3.78 -9.32
CA PHE A 125 14.26 -4.69 -10.32
C PHE A 125 15.76 -4.53 -10.47
N ASN A 126 16.35 -3.39 -10.07
CA ASN A 126 17.79 -3.16 -10.19
C ASN A 126 18.32 -3.66 -11.55
N LEU A 127 17.74 -3.15 -12.65
CA LEU A 127 17.79 -3.73 -14.00
C LEU A 127 19.19 -4.13 -14.49
N SER A 128 20.25 -3.52 -13.95
CA SER A 128 21.65 -3.88 -14.18
C SER A 128 22.07 -5.26 -13.65
N MET A 129 21.32 -5.89 -12.74
CA MET A 129 21.60 -7.26 -12.26
C MET A 129 21.18 -8.35 -13.23
N PHE A 130 20.35 -8.00 -14.22
CA PHE A 130 19.95 -8.92 -15.25
C PHE A 130 20.96 -8.86 -16.41
N GLY A 131 21.30 -10.03 -16.95
CA GLY A 131 22.26 -10.14 -18.04
C GLY A 131 21.85 -9.33 -19.26
N PRO A 132 22.80 -8.99 -20.16
CA PRO A 132 22.51 -8.20 -21.37
C PRO A 132 21.50 -8.87 -22.32
N LYS A 133 21.25 -10.18 -22.14
CA LYS A 133 20.28 -10.96 -22.92
C LYS A 133 18.86 -10.98 -22.34
N THR A 134 18.67 -10.47 -21.12
CA THR A 134 17.34 -10.42 -20.49
C THR A 134 16.49 -9.35 -21.16
N GLN A 135 15.32 -9.75 -21.65
CA GLN A 135 14.31 -8.85 -22.20
C GLN A 135 13.25 -8.54 -21.14
N PHE A 136 12.83 -7.27 -21.06
CA PHE A 136 11.76 -6.84 -20.17
C PHE A 136 10.53 -6.42 -20.98
N SER A 137 9.40 -7.09 -20.74
CA SER A 137 8.10 -6.63 -21.18
C SER A 137 7.49 -5.77 -20.07
N VAL A 138 7.60 -4.45 -20.16
CA VAL A 138 7.10 -3.55 -19.11
C VAL A 138 5.75 -2.97 -19.54
N VAL A 139 4.69 -3.40 -18.87
CA VAL A 139 3.33 -2.88 -19.05
C VAL A 139 3.08 -1.76 -18.05
N HIS A 140 3.06 -0.52 -18.53
CA HIS A 140 2.78 0.65 -17.70
C HIS A 140 1.29 1.04 -17.83
N LEU A 141 0.61 1.15 -16.69
CA LEU A 141 -0.86 1.21 -16.61
C LEU A 141 -1.45 2.64 -16.67
N ASP A 142 -0.70 3.63 -17.18
CA ASP A 142 -1.13 5.04 -17.33
C ASP A 142 -0.67 5.62 -18.69
N PRO A 143 -1.57 6.20 -19.52
CA PRO A 143 -1.24 6.80 -20.82
C PRO A 143 -0.39 8.08 -20.74
N VAL A 144 -0.17 8.67 -19.56
CA VAL A 144 0.70 9.85 -19.35
C VAL A 144 2.20 9.49 -19.44
N TRP A 145 2.54 8.26 -19.82
CA TRP A 145 3.90 7.76 -20.05
C TRP A 145 4.73 8.62 -21.03
N THR A 146 4.08 9.46 -21.84
CA THR A 146 4.73 10.45 -22.70
C THR A 146 5.64 11.42 -21.94
N LEU A 147 5.38 11.68 -20.65
CA LEU A 147 6.20 12.58 -19.82
C LEU A 147 7.34 11.85 -19.08
N SER A 148 7.29 10.53 -18.91
CA SER A 148 8.28 9.72 -18.16
C SER A 148 9.49 9.27 -18.98
N LEU A 149 9.52 9.53 -20.29
CA LEU A 149 10.68 9.26 -21.14
C LEU A 149 11.82 10.27 -20.95
N TRP A 150 11.78 11.19 -19.98
CA TRP A 150 12.88 12.16 -19.75
C TRP A 150 14.09 11.55 -19.02
N ASN A 151 14.05 10.27 -18.65
CA ASN A 151 15.21 9.54 -18.14
C ASN A 151 15.97 8.87 -19.31
N ALA A 152 17.16 9.38 -19.62
CA ALA A 152 18.01 8.92 -20.71
C ALA A 152 18.37 7.42 -20.63
N HIS A 153 18.45 6.85 -19.42
CA HIS A 153 18.75 5.42 -19.25
C HIS A 153 17.60 4.53 -19.74
N LEU A 154 16.35 4.88 -19.40
CA LEU A 154 15.17 4.15 -19.85
C LEU A 154 14.95 4.32 -21.37
N GLN A 155 15.25 5.51 -21.92
CA GLN A 155 15.26 5.70 -23.38
C GLN A 155 16.29 4.78 -24.07
N GLY A 156 17.49 4.62 -23.49
CA GLY A 156 18.50 3.69 -23.97
C GLY A 156 17.99 2.26 -24.01
N LEU A 157 17.36 1.78 -22.92
CA LEU A 157 16.81 0.42 -22.85
C LEU A 157 15.64 0.18 -23.83
N VAL A 158 14.82 1.21 -24.09
CA VAL A 158 13.77 1.17 -25.13
C VAL A 158 14.40 1.11 -26.53
N ALA A 159 15.43 1.93 -26.80
CA ALA A 159 16.15 1.92 -28.08
C ALA A 159 16.88 0.59 -28.33
N GLU A 160 17.34 -0.07 -27.26
CA GLU A 160 17.94 -1.41 -27.29
C GLU A 160 16.89 -2.54 -27.46
N GLY A 161 15.60 -2.23 -27.49
CA GLY A 161 14.52 -3.21 -27.56
C GLY A 161 14.37 -4.06 -26.29
N ARG A 162 15.06 -3.68 -25.21
CA ARG A 162 15.04 -4.39 -23.91
C ARG A 162 13.82 -4.03 -23.07
N VAL A 163 13.14 -2.93 -23.38
CA VAL A 163 11.88 -2.50 -22.77
C VAL A 163 10.86 -2.28 -23.87
N ARG A 164 9.74 -3.03 -23.84
CA ARG A 164 8.63 -2.91 -24.81
C ARG A 164 7.41 -2.21 -24.20
N HIS A 165 6.68 -1.46 -25.01
CA HIS A 165 5.40 -0.83 -24.63
C HIS A 165 4.29 -1.88 -24.53
N HIS A 166 3.29 -1.64 -23.67
CA HIS A 166 2.22 -2.59 -23.38
C HIS A 166 1.38 -2.97 -24.62
N GLU A 167 1.26 -2.07 -25.59
CA GLU A 167 0.54 -2.30 -26.85
C GLU A 167 1.20 -3.36 -27.75
N ALA A 168 2.46 -3.72 -27.48
CA ALA A 168 3.24 -4.70 -28.23
C ALA A 168 3.45 -6.02 -27.46
N ALA A 169 2.85 -6.19 -26.28
CA ALA A 169 2.96 -7.38 -25.44
C ALA A 169 1.75 -8.32 -25.63
N THR A 170 1.96 -9.63 -25.53
CA THR A 170 0.90 -10.65 -25.64
C THR A 170 0.64 -11.37 -24.30
N PRO A 171 -0.58 -11.88 -24.06
CA PRO A 171 -0.90 -12.49 -22.76
C PRO A 171 -0.05 -13.67 -22.32
N ASP A 172 0.39 -14.48 -23.26
CA ASP A 172 1.21 -15.66 -23.00
C ASP A 172 2.61 -15.29 -22.45
N GLU A 173 3.05 -14.03 -22.62
CA GLU A 173 4.34 -13.54 -22.10
C GLU A 173 4.37 -13.37 -20.57
N PHE A 174 3.25 -13.60 -19.88
CA PHE A 174 3.08 -13.39 -18.44
C PHE A 174 2.80 -14.68 -17.65
N GLU A 175 2.86 -15.86 -18.29
CA GLU A 175 2.79 -17.15 -17.58
C GLU A 175 3.98 -17.31 -16.61
N GLY A 176 3.72 -17.32 -15.30
CA GLY A 176 4.73 -17.59 -14.26
C GLY A 176 5.32 -16.36 -13.53
N VAL A 177 4.75 -15.17 -13.70
CA VAL A 177 5.29 -13.92 -13.13
C VAL A 177 4.75 -13.60 -11.74
N TYR A 178 5.64 -13.16 -10.85
CA TYR A 178 5.35 -12.63 -9.50
C TYR A 178 5.10 -11.11 -9.57
N LEU A 179 3.95 -10.64 -9.10
CA LEU A 179 3.60 -9.22 -9.05
C LEU A 179 3.46 -8.73 -7.60
N PRO A 180 4.21 -7.69 -7.19
CA PRO A 180 3.79 -6.84 -6.09
C PRO A 180 2.51 -6.12 -6.52
N GLU A 181 1.52 -6.19 -5.65
CA GLU A 181 0.15 -5.70 -5.81
C GLU A 181 0.06 -4.30 -6.45
N TYR A 182 -0.88 -4.10 -7.40
CA TYR A 182 -1.76 -2.92 -7.63
C TYR A 182 -2.17 -2.76 -9.11
N GLY A 183 -3.49 -2.64 -9.36
CA GLY A 183 -4.12 -2.87 -10.68
C GLY A 183 -4.52 -1.66 -11.53
N ASN A 184 -5.22 -1.94 -12.64
CA ASN A 184 -6.10 -1.06 -13.43
C ASN A 184 -6.98 -1.89 -14.40
N GLU A 185 -8.15 -1.39 -14.80
CA GLU A 185 -9.30 -2.12 -15.38
C GLU A 185 -9.06 -2.98 -16.65
N HIS A 186 -8.05 -2.69 -17.47
CA HIS A 186 -7.69 -3.53 -18.63
C HIS A 186 -7.01 -4.86 -18.22
N VAL A 187 -6.42 -4.87 -17.03
CA VAL A 187 -5.89 -6.04 -16.31
C VAL A 187 -7.02 -7.02 -15.99
N LEU A 188 -8.26 -6.55 -15.77
CA LEU A 188 -9.39 -7.43 -15.43
C LEU A 188 -9.77 -8.38 -16.57
N ARG A 189 -9.66 -7.97 -17.83
CA ARG A 189 -9.91 -8.87 -18.98
C ARG A 189 -8.79 -9.88 -19.20
N PHE A 190 -7.57 -9.50 -18.87
CA PHE A 190 -6.37 -10.31 -18.98
C PHE A 190 -6.24 -11.35 -17.85
N PHE A 191 -6.62 -10.98 -16.62
CA PHE A 191 -6.47 -11.81 -15.44
C PHE A 191 -7.66 -12.75 -15.17
N ASN A 192 -8.86 -12.46 -15.70
CA ASN A 192 -10.03 -13.34 -15.56
C ASN A 192 -9.85 -14.74 -16.20
N SER A 193 -8.83 -14.96 -17.03
CA SER A 193 -8.51 -16.24 -17.66
C SER A 193 -7.32 -16.97 -17.03
N THR A 194 -6.74 -16.49 -15.92
CA THR A 194 -5.56 -17.13 -15.29
C THR A 194 -5.75 -17.49 -13.81
N PRO A 195 -5.05 -18.52 -13.28
CA PRO A 195 -5.21 -18.99 -11.88
C PRO A 195 -4.71 -18.03 -10.77
N LEU A 196 -4.24 -16.83 -11.10
CA LEU A 196 -3.57 -15.89 -10.17
C LEU A 196 -4.53 -15.01 -9.33
N ALA A 197 -5.82 -15.35 -9.26
CA ALA A 197 -6.87 -14.57 -8.61
C ALA A 197 -6.84 -14.54 -7.05
N ALA A 198 -5.75 -14.92 -6.38
CA ALA A 198 -5.75 -15.28 -4.96
C ALA A 198 -4.81 -14.47 -4.02
N VAL A 199 -4.26 -13.32 -4.42
CA VAL A 199 -3.37 -12.48 -3.56
C VAL A 199 -4.02 -11.11 -3.24
N PRO A 200 -4.02 -10.63 -1.97
CA PRO A 200 -4.89 -9.53 -1.53
C PRO A 200 -4.34 -8.12 -1.87
N LEU A 201 -4.60 -7.69 -3.11
CA LEU A 201 -4.40 -6.36 -3.75
C LEU A 201 -5.09 -5.14 -3.06
N CYS A 202 -5.11 -5.07 -1.73
CA CYS A 202 -6.10 -4.33 -0.92
C CYS A 202 -6.24 -2.81 -1.22
N ASN A 203 -5.14 -2.04 -1.32
CA ASN A 203 -5.22 -0.57 -1.18
C ASN A 203 -5.41 0.25 -2.47
N ALA A 204 -4.77 -0.05 -3.61
CA ALA A 204 -5.05 0.70 -4.85
C ALA A 204 -6.39 0.28 -5.47
N GLY A 205 -6.77 -0.99 -5.31
CA GLY A 205 -8.10 -1.46 -5.68
C GLY A 205 -9.17 -0.70 -4.90
N LEU A 206 -9.01 -0.56 -3.58
CA LEU A 206 -9.90 0.28 -2.76
C LEU A 206 -9.88 1.74 -3.22
N ARG A 207 -8.71 2.38 -3.40
CA ARG A 207 -8.62 3.78 -3.85
C ARG A 207 -9.29 4.03 -5.20
N SER A 208 -9.06 3.18 -6.19
CA SER A 208 -9.70 3.27 -7.52
C SER A 208 -11.21 3.08 -7.42
N ARG A 209 -11.66 2.08 -6.64
CA ARG A 209 -13.09 1.86 -6.37
C ARG A 209 -13.75 3.06 -5.71
N LEU A 210 -13.12 3.64 -4.69
CA LEU A 210 -13.62 4.85 -4.01
C LEU A 210 -13.69 6.02 -4.99
N ARG A 211 -12.63 6.27 -5.77
CA ARG A 211 -12.60 7.34 -6.78
C ARG A 211 -13.70 7.18 -7.83
N ASN A 212 -13.84 5.99 -8.42
CA ASN A 212 -14.88 5.72 -9.44
C ASN A 212 -16.29 5.81 -8.84
N THR A 213 -16.45 5.40 -7.58
CA THR A 213 -17.70 5.58 -6.84
C THR A 213 -18.05 7.05 -6.72
N MET A 214 -17.10 7.87 -6.25
CA MET A 214 -17.29 9.32 -6.13
C MET A 214 -17.57 10.00 -7.47
N LEU A 215 -16.88 9.61 -8.56
CA LEU A 215 -17.16 10.11 -9.91
C LEU A 215 -18.58 9.76 -10.38
N GLY A 216 -19.00 8.51 -10.19
CA GLY A 216 -20.35 8.08 -10.56
C GLY A 216 -21.43 8.84 -9.78
N LEU A 217 -21.22 9.05 -8.48
CA LEU A 217 -22.12 9.84 -7.65
C LEU A 217 -22.16 11.31 -8.07
N ARG A 218 -21.01 11.91 -8.41
CA ARG A 218 -20.95 13.29 -8.95
C ARG A 218 -21.71 13.46 -10.25
N GLY A 219 -21.75 12.43 -11.09
CA GLY A 219 -22.55 12.46 -12.32
C GLY A 219 -24.06 12.55 -12.07
N ARG A 220 -24.51 12.23 -10.84
CA ARG A 220 -25.93 12.15 -10.46
C ARG A 220 -26.35 13.23 -9.48
N PHE A 221 -25.46 13.59 -8.55
CA PHE A 221 -25.74 14.51 -7.46
C PHE A 221 -24.87 15.76 -7.56
N SER A 222 -25.50 16.94 -7.44
CA SER A 222 -24.81 18.23 -7.50
C SER A 222 -23.99 18.53 -6.24
N ARG A 223 -24.31 17.86 -5.12
CA ARG A 223 -23.58 17.89 -3.85
C ARG A 223 -23.50 16.48 -3.30
N LEU A 224 -22.38 16.16 -2.68
CA LEU A 224 -22.13 14.89 -2.03
C LEU A 224 -22.01 15.08 -0.53
N SER A 225 -22.55 14.11 0.19
CA SER A 225 -22.42 13.99 1.64
C SER A 225 -21.97 12.57 1.91
N VAL A 226 -20.76 12.45 2.43
CA VAL A 226 -20.07 11.18 2.61
C VAL A 226 -19.84 10.93 4.08
N VAL A 227 -20.00 9.69 4.51
CA VAL A 227 -19.56 9.24 5.83
C VAL A 227 -18.65 8.04 5.66
N GLU A 228 -17.50 8.09 6.32
CA GLU A 228 -16.60 6.96 6.45
C GLU A 228 -16.53 6.58 7.91
N PHE A 229 -16.88 5.35 8.20
CA PHE A 229 -16.72 4.79 9.53
C PHE A 229 -15.43 3.96 9.55
N GLY A 230 -14.58 4.23 10.56
CA GLY A 230 -13.30 3.59 10.83
C GLY A 230 -12.29 3.73 9.72
N SER A 231 -11.39 4.72 9.77
CA SER A 231 -10.24 4.71 8.88
C SER A 231 -9.35 3.51 9.20
N ILE A 232 -8.88 2.80 8.16
CA ILE A 232 -7.99 1.65 8.33
C ILE A 232 -6.63 2.17 8.83
N CYS A 233 -6.50 2.34 10.14
CA CYS A 233 -5.22 2.54 10.80
C CYS A 233 -4.52 1.19 10.93
N THR A 234 -4.15 0.59 9.80
CA THR A 234 -3.09 -0.43 9.87
C THR A 234 -1.80 0.30 10.19
N VAL A 235 -1.10 -0.21 11.20
CA VAL A 235 0.07 0.35 11.91
C VAL A 235 1.24 0.80 11.00
N THR A 236 1.12 0.68 9.68
CA THR A 236 2.14 1.06 8.68
C THR A 236 1.59 1.66 7.37
N GLY A 237 0.28 1.87 7.22
CA GLY A 237 -0.31 2.36 5.96
C GLY A 237 -1.51 3.25 6.21
N GLY A 238 -1.30 4.56 6.07
CA GLY A 238 -2.22 5.63 6.47
C GLY A 238 -3.59 5.62 5.82
N ASN A 239 -4.37 6.63 6.20
CA ASN A 239 -5.79 6.81 5.90
C ASN A 239 -6.05 7.16 4.42
N PHE A 240 -5.70 6.22 3.53
CA PHE A 240 -5.74 6.37 2.09
C PHE A 240 -7.17 6.39 1.53
N SER A 241 -8.12 5.74 2.19
CA SER A 241 -9.55 5.79 1.83
C SER A 241 -10.10 7.20 2.06
N THR A 242 -9.81 7.78 3.22
CA THR A 242 -10.20 9.16 3.55
C THR A 242 -9.60 10.15 2.57
N LEU A 243 -8.29 10.06 2.29
CA LEU A 243 -7.65 10.93 1.30
C LEU A 243 -8.24 10.74 -0.11
N ALA A 244 -8.50 9.50 -0.53
CA ALA A 244 -9.07 9.21 -1.85
C ALA A 244 -10.48 9.80 -2.02
N ILE A 245 -11.29 9.81 -0.96
CA ILE A 245 -12.60 10.46 -0.96
C ILE A 245 -12.41 11.98 -0.95
N ALA A 246 -11.55 12.51 -0.07
CA ALA A 246 -11.31 13.94 0.12
C ALA A 246 -10.79 14.65 -1.15
N GLU A 247 -9.94 14.00 -1.93
CA GLU A 247 -9.45 14.49 -3.22
C GLU A 247 -10.56 14.70 -4.26
N MET A 248 -11.71 14.04 -4.08
CA MET A 248 -12.83 14.08 -5.02
C MET A 248 -13.94 15.05 -4.60
N LEU A 249 -13.80 15.72 -3.46
CA LEU A 249 -14.76 16.68 -2.94
C LEU A 249 -14.59 18.07 -3.56
N SER A 250 -15.65 18.84 -3.56
CA SER A 250 -15.78 20.18 -4.13
C SER A 250 -16.52 21.08 -3.14
N SER A 251 -16.45 22.39 -3.39
CA SER A 251 -17.20 23.37 -2.60
C SER A 251 -18.69 23.03 -2.55
N GLY A 252 -19.21 22.79 -1.33
CA GLY A 252 -20.60 22.43 -1.09
C GLY A 252 -20.83 20.96 -0.76
N ASP A 253 -19.79 20.12 -0.86
CA ASP A 253 -19.82 18.75 -0.35
C ASP A 253 -19.50 18.70 1.14
N SER A 254 -19.92 17.63 1.81
CA SER A 254 -19.55 17.31 3.19
C SER A 254 -18.97 15.91 3.29
N PHE A 255 -17.94 15.75 4.11
CA PHE A 255 -17.38 14.43 4.40
C PHE A 255 -17.03 14.33 5.88
N VAL A 256 -17.58 13.34 6.57
CA VAL A 256 -17.23 13.03 7.95
C VAL A 256 -16.50 11.69 8.02
N THR A 257 -15.35 11.66 8.68
CA THR A 257 -14.65 10.41 9.04
C THR A 257 -14.79 10.16 10.54
N VAL A 258 -15.27 8.97 10.90
CA VAL A 258 -15.58 8.53 12.27
C VAL A 258 -14.49 7.57 12.73
N ASN A 259 -13.76 7.90 13.79
CA ASN A 259 -12.66 7.08 14.30
C ASN A 259 -12.72 6.96 15.82
N LEU A 260 -12.28 5.79 16.33
CA LEU A 260 -12.42 5.43 17.75
C LEU A 260 -11.51 6.22 18.69
N ASP A 261 -10.37 6.70 18.19
CA ASP A 261 -9.34 7.32 19.03
C ASP A 261 -8.69 8.55 18.37
N ALA A 262 -8.13 9.40 19.22
CA ALA A 262 -7.51 10.66 18.82
C ALA A 262 -6.25 10.47 17.96
N GLY A 263 -5.51 9.37 18.11
CA GLY A 263 -4.31 9.08 17.33
C GLY A 263 -4.66 8.76 15.87
N SER A 264 -5.73 7.99 15.66
CA SER A 264 -6.31 7.75 14.33
C SER A 264 -6.75 9.06 13.68
N ILE A 265 -7.47 9.93 14.41
CA ILE A 265 -7.87 11.25 13.92
C ILE A 265 -6.67 12.12 13.55
N GLN A 266 -5.66 12.21 14.41
CA GLN A 266 -4.43 12.98 14.15
C GLN A 266 -3.73 12.48 12.88
N SER A 267 -3.72 11.17 12.65
CA SER A 267 -3.15 10.55 11.45
C SER A 267 -3.94 10.93 10.20
N VAL A 268 -5.28 10.90 10.25
CA VAL A 268 -6.11 11.36 9.11
C VAL A 268 -5.86 12.85 8.85
N GLN A 269 -5.88 13.68 9.90
CA GLN A 269 -5.67 15.13 9.81
C GLN A 269 -4.32 15.45 9.16
N SER A 270 -3.26 14.73 9.52
CA SER A 270 -1.94 14.94 8.90
C SER A 270 -1.94 14.68 7.40
N VAL A 271 -2.68 13.67 6.94
CA VAL A 271 -2.74 13.29 5.51
C VAL A 271 -3.71 14.18 4.73
N CYS A 272 -4.83 14.57 5.36
CA CYS A 272 -5.89 15.37 4.75
C CYS A 272 -5.77 16.87 5.07
N ARG A 273 -4.61 17.36 5.54
CA ARG A 273 -4.44 18.74 6.03
C ARG A 273 -4.82 19.83 5.02
N GLU A 274 -4.71 19.54 3.72
CA GLU A 274 -5.06 20.45 2.63
C GLU A 274 -6.55 20.34 2.21
N HIS A 275 -7.31 19.44 2.83
CA HIS A 275 -8.71 19.14 2.50
C HIS A 275 -9.64 19.60 3.62
N SER A 276 -10.01 20.89 3.61
CA SER A 276 -10.85 21.52 4.62
C SER A 276 -12.31 21.03 4.69
N LEU A 277 -12.73 20.19 3.74
CA LEU A 277 -14.08 19.60 3.67
C LEU A 277 -14.22 18.31 4.50
N VAL A 278 -13.11 17.82 5.08
CA VAL A 278 -13.11 16.65 5.96
C VAL A 278 -13.40 17.09 7.39
N ASP A 279 -14.55 16.68 7.92
CA ASP A 279 -14.89 16.77 9.34
C ASP A 279 -14.52 15.47 10.05
N TYR A 280 -14.19 15.59 11.33
CA TYR A 280 -13.56 14.55 12.13
C TYR A 280 -14.43 14.26 13.36
N TYR A 281 -14.87 13.01 13.51
CA TYR A 281 -15.55 12.55 14.72
C TYR A 281 -14.69 11.53 15.46
N CYS A 282 -14.34 11.86 16.71
CA CYS A 282 -13.60 10.97 17.61
C CYS A 282 -14.58 10.29 18.57
N GLY A 283 -14.90 9.02 18.34
CA GLY A 283 -15.83 8.24 19.15
C GLY A 283 -16.25 6.95 18.46
N THR A 284 -17.22 6.25 19.05
CA THR A 284 -17.78 5.02 18.46
C THR A 284 -18.73 5.34 17.31
N SER A 285 -18.93 4.38 16.39
CA SER A 285 -19.96 4.50 15.36
C SER A 285 -21.34 4.76 15.97
N GLY A 286 -21.67 4.09 17.08
CA GLY A 286 -22.92 4.30 17.83
C GLY A 286 -23.06 5.73 18.35
N GLY A 287 -22.01 6.29 18.98
CA GLY A 287 -22.03 7.68 19.44
C GLY A 287 -22.22 8.66 18.29
N PHE A 288 -21.57 8.43 17.15
CA PHE A 288 -21.77 9.26 15.95
C PHE A 288 -23.21 9.19 15.43
N ILE A 289 -23.79 7.98 15.39
CA ILE A 289 -25.16 7.74 14.96
C ILE A 289 -26.15 8.51 15.84
N GLU A 290 -25.96 8.46 17.17
CA GLU A 290 -26.82 9.13 18.14
C GLU A 290 -26.68 10.66 18.11
N GLU A 291 -25.45 11.16 18.01
CA GLU A 291 -25.16 12.59 18.22
C GLU A 291 -25.21 13.42 16.93
N ARG A 292 -24.81 12.86 15.78
CA ARG A 292 -24.54 13.65 14.57
C ARG A 292 -25.29 13.21 13.33
N LEU A 293 -25.58 11.91 13.16
CA LEU A 293 -26.15 11.39 11.92
C LEU A 293 -27.47 12.07 11.55
N ALA A 294 -28.35 12.30 12.53
CA ALA A 294 -29.64 12.97 12.31
C ALA A 294 -29.48 14.38 11.71
N GLY A 295 -28.39 15.09 12.04
CA GLY A 295 -28.08 16.43 11.52
C GLY A 295 -27.45 16.46 10.13
N MET A 296 -26.95 15.33 9.61
CA MET A 296 -26.30 15.28 8.29
C MET A 296 -27.29 15.32 7.12
N GLY A 297 -28.54 14.93 7.35
CA GLY A 297 -29.53 14.80 6.28
C GLY A 297 -29.25 13.60 5.37
N THR A 298 -29.06 13.86 4.07
CA THR A 298 -28.85 12.82 3.05
C THR A 298 -27.39 12.36 2.99
N ILE A 299 -27.16 11.05 2.90
CA ILE A 299 -25.83 10.43 2.79
C ILE A 299 -25.73 9.75 1.42
N HIS A 300 -24.95 10.35 0.53
CA HIS A 300 -24.79 9.86 -0.83
C HIS A 300 -23.85 8.65 -0.91
N PHE A 301 -22.90 8.57 0.04
CA PHE A 301 -21.98 7.45 0.16
C PHE A 301 -21.65 7.15 1.62
N ALA A 302 -21.86 5.89 2.03
CA ALA A 302 -21.42 5.38 3.32
C ALA A 302 -20.33 4.33 3.12
N CYS A 303 -19.18 4.50 3.78
CA CYS A 303 -18.03 3.62 3.69
C CYS A 303 -17.76 2.99 5.07
N LEU A 304 -18.10 1.72 5.25
CA LEU A 304 -17.98 1.00 6.52
C LEU A 304 -16.74 0.09 6.46
N LEU A 305 -15.67 0.50 7.15
CA LEU A 305 -14.33 -0.09 7.02
C LEU A 305 -13.77 -0.77 8.30
N HIS A 306 -14.53 -0.87 9.40
CA HIS A 306 -13.98 -1.23 10.72
C HIS A 306 -13.56 -2.70 10.75
N GLN A 307 -12.59 -3.05 11.60
CA GLN A 307 -12.37 -4.43 12.03
C GLN A 307 -12.38 -4.52 13.57
N PRO A 308 -12.86 -5.65 14.14
CA PRO A 308 -13.57 -6.75 13.49
C PRO A 308 -15.04 -6.37 13.21
N CYS A 309 -15.47 -6.49 11.96
CA CYS A 309 -16.89 -6.44 11.59
C CYS A 309 -17.58 -7.71 12.11
N SER A 310 -18.21 -7.64 13.29
CA SER A 310 -19.22 -8.64 13.63
C SER A 310 -20.49 -8.37 12.81
N GLU A 311 -21.15 -9.43 12.33
CA GLU A 311 -22.37 -9.32 11.51
C GLU A 311 -23.42 -8.42 12.15
N ALA A 312 -23.63 -8.58 13.47
CA ALA A 312 -24.62 -7.82 14.22
C ALA A 312 -24.33 -6.32 14.24
N SER A 313 -23.06 -5.91 14.32
CA SER A 313 -22.68 -4.50 14.35
C SER A 313 -22.84 -3.84 12.98
N VAL A 314 -22.46 -4.53 11.91
CA VAL A 314 -22.59 -3.99 10.54
C VAL A 314 -24.06 -3.88 10.13
N ALA A 315 -24.87 -4.89 10.47
CA ALA A 315 -26.30 -4.87 10.16
C ALA A 315 -27.03 -3.77 10.94
N SER A 316 -26.72 -3.57 12.23
CA SER A 316 -27.36 -2.51 13.03
C SER A 316 -26.97 -1.12 12.56
N GLU A 317 -25.70 -0.88 12.22
CA GLU A 317 -25.25 0.38 11.63
C GLU A 317 -25.94 0.63 10.29
N PHE A 318 -26.00 -0.37 9.42
CA PHE A 318 -26.66 -0.26 8.12
C PHE A 318 -28.16 0.05 8.27
N GLU A 319 -28.88 -0.60 9.20
CA GLU A 319 -30.31 -0.37 9.42
C GLU A 319 -30.65 1.09 9.77
N VAL A 320 -29.73 1.78 10.43
CA VAL A 320 -29.88 3.21 10.74
C VAL A 320 -29.45 4.06 9.56
N ILE A 321 -28.28 3.78 8.97
CA ILE A 321 -27.70 4.59 7.89
C ILE A 321 -28.54 4.52 6.61
N GLU A 322 -29.13 3.36 6.27
CA GLU A 322 -29.89 3.15 5.02
C GLU A 322 -30.98 4.20 4.80
N ARG A 323 -31.61 4.66 5.89
CA ARG A 323 -32.70 5.65 5.85
C ARG A 323 -32.25 7.00 5.34
N HIS A 324 -30.96 7.29 5.41
CA HIS A 324 -30.34 8.53 4.95
C HIS A 324 -29.82 8.42 3.52
N ILE A 325 -29.76 7.22 2.93
CA ILE A 325 -29.18 7.00 1.60
C ILE A 325 -30.25 7.21 0.54
N PRO A 326 -30.10 8.17 -0.39
CA PRO A 326 -31.09 8.41 -1.42
C PRO A 326 -31.01 7.33 -2.52
N LYS A 327 -32.05 7.26 -3.36
CA LYS A 327 -32.01 6.52 -4.63
C LYS A 327 -30.76 6.89 -5.43
N GLY A 328 -29.99 5.90 -5.87
CA GLY A 328 -28.70 6.05 -6.56
C GLY A 328 -27.50 6.33 -5.65
N GLY A 329 -27.71 6.45 -4.34
CA GLY A 329 -26.67 6.49 -3.31
C GLY A 329 -26.07 5.11 -3.05
N ARG A 330 -24.89 5.07 -2.44
CA ARG A 330 -24.07 3.85 -2.34
C ARG A 330 -23.60 3.52 -0.93
N VAL A 331 -23.38 2.23 -0.68
CA VAL A 331 -22.75 1.71 0.54
C VAL A 331 -21.60 0.78 0.18
N LEU A 332 -20.46 0.95 0.83
CA LEU A 332 -19.35 0.01 0.79
C LEU A 332 -19.19 -0.64 2.16
N PHE A 333 -19.30 -1.96 2.22
CA PHE A 333 -18.81 -2.76 3.33
C PHE A 333 -17.43 -3.29 2.97
N ALA A 334 -16.36 -2.88 3.66
CA ALA A 334 -15.03 -3.46 3.45
C ALA A 334 -14.75 -4.60 4.43
N HIS A 335 -13.79 -5.45 4.08
CA HIS A 335 -13.35 -6.60 4.87
C HIS A 335 -14.45 -7.63 5.20
N THR A 336 -15.54 -7.64 4.43
CA THR A 336 -16.53 -8.72 4.47
C THR A 336 -15.87 -9.97 3.90
N ASN A 337 -15.35 -10.85 4.76
CA ASN A 337 -14.81 -12.13 4.31
C ASN A 337 -15.93 -12.85 3.53
N ARG A 338 -15.70 -13.17 2.24
CA ARG A 338 -16.72 -13.73 1.33
C ARG A 338 -17.38 -15.01 1.88
N HIS A 339 -16.72 -15.69 2.81
CA HIS A 339 -17.19 -16.92 3.45
C HIS A 339 -17.94 -16.69 4.76
N ALA A 340 -17.87 -15.51 5.36
CA ALA A 340 -18.83 -15.08 6.38
C ALA A 340 -20.04 -14.54 5.61
N ALA A 341 -20.86 -15.46 5.10
CA ALA A 341 -22.20 -15.10 4.66
C ALA A 341 -22.85 -14.31 5.81
N LEU A 342 -23.47 -13.18 5.48
CA LEU A 342 -24.26 -12.39 6.42
C LEU A 342 -25.73 -12.52 5.98
N PRO A 343 -26.41 -13.68 6.16
CA PRO A 343 -27.75 -13.89 5.63
C PRO A 343 -28.74 -12.82 6.10
N ALA A 344 -28.56 -12.32 7.33
CA ALA A 344 -29.38 -11.24 7.87
C ALA A 344 -29.18 -9.93 7.09
N LEU A 345 -27.95 -9.60 6.71
CA LEU A 345 -27.66 -8.42 5.90
C LEU A 345 -28.15 -8.59 4.45
N GLU A 346 -27.99 -9.76 3.84
CA GLU A 346 -28.52 -10.04 2.49
C GLU A 346 -30.04 -9.87 2.42
N GLN A 347 -30.75 -10.41 3.41
CA GLN A 347 -32.20 -10.22 3.52
C GLN A 347 -32.55 -8.74 3.71
N LEU A 348 -31.87 -8.05 4.64
CA LEU A 348 -32.12 -6.64 4.91
C LEU A 348 -31.87 -5.77 3.67
N LEU A 349 -30.83 -6.06 2.88
CA LEU A 349 -30.54 -5.34 1.64
C LEU A 349 -31.63 -5.53 0.59
N ALA A 350 -32.17 -6.73 0.44
CA ALA A 350 -33.27 -7.01 -0.48
C ALA A 350 -34.56 -6.28 -0.06
N GLU A 351 -34.86 -6.23 1.24
CA GLU A 351 -36.01 -5.50 1.79
C GLU A 351 -35.90 -3.97 1.61
N LYS A 352 -34.67 -3.45 1.52
CA LYS A 352 -34.36 -2.01 1.46
C LYS A 352 -34.01 -1.51 0.06
N GLU A 353 -34.29 -2.31 -0.97
CA GLU A 353 -34.07 -1.95 -2.37
C GLU A 353 -32.59 -1.65 -2.70
N PHE A 354 -31.64 -2.35 -2.06
CA PHE A 354 -30.23 -2.26 -2.41
C PHE A 354 -29.82 -3.39 -3.35
N GLU A 355 -29.21 -3.02 -4.47
CA GLU A 355 -28.63 -3.97 -5.42
C GLU A 355 -27.11 -4.05 -5.24
N THR A 356 -26.56 -5.25 -5.42
CA THR A 356 -25.11 -5.44 -5.45
C THR A 356 -24.54 -4.91 -6.76
N LEU A 357 -23.76 -3.83 -6.67
CA LEU A 357 -22.95 -3.37 -7.80
C LEU A 357 -21.69 -4.22 -7.97
N TYR A 358 -21.10 -4.62 -6.85
CA TYR A 358 -19.81 -5.31 -6.83
C TYR A 358 -19.62 -6.06 -5.52
N ARG A 359 -19.04 -7.26 -5.57
CA ARG A 359 -18.67 -8.04 -4.38
C ARG A 359 -17.43 -8.89 -4.68
N ASP A 360 -16.42 -8.80 -3.81
CA ASP A 360 -15.21 -9.63 -3.85
C ASP A 360 -14.86 -10.14 -2.43
N ASN A 361 -13.65 -10.67 -2.25
CA ASN A 361 -13.18 -11.12 -0.93
C ASN A 361 -12.82 -9.98 0.03
N ALA A 362 -12.76 -8.74 -0.46
CA ALA A 362 -12.26 -7.58 0.26
C ALA A 362 -13.37 -6.54 0.54
N GLY A 363 -14.52 -6.63 -0.11
CA GLY A 363 -15.65 -5.76 0.14
C GLY A 363 -16.86 -6.00 -0.75
N TRP A 364 -17.92 -5.27 -0.43
CA TRP A 364 -19.24 -5.36 -1.04
C TRP A 364 -19.80 -3.96 -1.23
N MET A 365 -19.95 -3.55 -2.50
CA MET A 365 -20.54 -2.28 -2.90
C MET A 365 -21.98 -2.47 -3.32
N LEU A 366 -22.85 -1.63 -2.79
CA LEU A 366 -24.29 -1.65 -3.01
C LEU A 366 -24.78 -0.29 -3.48
N GLU A 367 -25.86 -0.29 -4.24
CA GLU A 367 -26.55 0.92 -4.71
C GLU A 367 -28.04 0.81 -4.42
N ARG A 368 -28.62 1.88 -3.86
CA ARG A 368 -30.07 1.96 -3.63
C ARG A 368 -30.78 2.21 -4.95
N GLN A 369 -31.76 1.37 -5.26
CA GLN A 369 -32.44 1.32 -6.56
C GLN A 369 -33.53 2.34 -6.78
#